data_AF-U1PAL6-F1
#
_entry.id   AF-U1PAL6-F1
#
_cell.length_a   1.000
_cell.length_b   1.000
_cell.length_c   1.000
_cell.angle_alpha   90.00
_cell.angle_beta   90.00
_cell.angle_gamma   90.00
#
_symmetry.space_group_name_H-M   'P 1'
#
loop_
_entity.id
_entity.type
_entity.pdbx_description
1 polymer ?
#
loop_
_entity_poly.entity_id
_entity_poly.type
_entity_poly.pdbx_seq_one_letter_code
_entity_poly.pdbx_strand_id
1 'polypeptide(L)'
;MFTLFVSGFTWYSFDRFVVVIVPIIVIASITLASALVIGAEANLLFGYTEYRLYDDCLVAYDRLLNTPQWRVELRRVTETEASAAVLDRLPGVDLGQLFVRTSDDTEKLVGLTDAEAVRTRIDELRFD
;
A
#
# COMPACT_ATOMS: atom_id res chain seq x y z
N MET A 1 37.51 6.55 -48.53
CA MET A 1 36.74 5.31 -48.26
C MET A 1 36.64 5.03 -46.75
N PHE A 2 37.74 5.09 -45.99
CA PHE A 2 37.75 4.87 -44.53
C PHE A 2 36.88 5.85 -43.72
N THR A 3 36.84 7.13 -44.10
CA THR A 3 36.10 8.19 -43.38
C THR A 3 34.57 8.06 -43.47
N LEU A 4 34.05 7.57 -44.60
CA LEU A 4 32.61 7.33 -44.78
C LEU A 4 32.12 6.13 -43.95
N PHE A 5 33.00 5.13 -43.75
CA PHE A 5 32.68 3.94 -42.96
C PHE A 5 32.61 4.25 -41.45
N VAL A 6 33.52 5.07 -40.95
CA VAL A 6 33.53 5.53 -39.55
C VAL A 6 32.34 6.44 -39.23
N SER A 7 31.94 7.30 -40.18
CA SER A 7 30.77 8.17 -40.08
C SER A 7 29.45 7.39 -40.04
N GLY A 8 29.27 6.38 -40.92
CA GLY A 8 28.08 5.53 -40.90
C GLY A 8 27.98 4.66 -39.65
N PHE A 9 29.10 4.12 -39.17
CA PHE A 9 29.16 3.30 -37.96
C PHE A 9 28.85 4.10 -36.68
N THR A 10 29.37 5.32 -36.57
CA THR A 10 29.08 6.22 -35.43
C THR A 10 27.62 6.67 -35.42
N TRP A 11 27.04 7.01 -36.58
CA TRP A 11 25.62 7.38 -36.68
C TRP A 11 24.68 6.21 -36.35
N TYR A 12 24.95 5.02 -36.89
CA TYR A 12 24.17 3.81 -36.63
C TYR A 12 24.25 3.36 -35.16
N SER A 13 25.43 3.47 -34.54
CA SER A 13 25.59 3.12 -33.12
C SER A 13 24.88 4.13 -32.22
N PHE A 14 24.96 5.42 -32.53
CA PHE A 14 24.28 6.49 -31.79
C PHE A 14 22.76 6.33 -31.81
N ASP A 15 22.18 6.03 -32.98
CA ASP A 15 20.74 5.78 -33.15
C ASP A 15 20.24 4.61 -32.29
N ARG A 16 20.98 3.49 -32.26
CA ARG A 16 20.62 2.33 -31.42
C ARG A 16 20.76 2.60 -29.93
N PHE A 17 21.74 3.41 -29.52
CA PHE A 17 21.86 3.84 -28.12
C PHE A 17 20.67 4.70 -27.70
N VAL A 18 20.25 5.65 -28.53
CA VAL A 18 19.08 6.50 -28.25
C VAL A 18 17.80 5.66 -28.20
N VAL A 19 17.61 4.73 -29.15
CA VAL A 19 16.42 3.84 -29.20
C VAL A 19 16.34 2.89 -28.00
N VAL A 20 17.44 2.60 -27.29
CA VAL A 20 17.42 1.75 -26.09
C VAL A 20 17.41 2.58 -24.80
N ILE A 21 18.24 3.61 -24.69
CA ILE A 21 18.39 4.40 -23.47
C ILE A 21 17.14 5.25 -23.20
N VAL A 22 16.59 5.90 -24.23
CA VAL A 22 15.40 6.75 -24.06
C VAL A 22 14.21 5.97 -23.50
N PRO A 23 13.80 4.81 -24.04
CA PRO A 23 12.71 4.04 -23.44
C PRO A 23 13.04 3.51 -22.05
N ILE A 24 14.29 3.13 -21.75
CA ILE A 24 14.68 2.74 -20.39
C ILE A 24 14.48 3.90 -19.41
N ILE A 25 14.91 5.11 -19.77
CA ILE A 25 14.72 6.30 -18.93
C ILE A 25 13.24 6.61 -18.75
N VAL A 26 12.44 6.52 -19.81
CA VAL A 26 10.99 6.74 -19.75
C VAL A 26 10.33 5.72 -18.83
N ILE A 27 10.63 4.43 -18.99
CA ILE A 27 10.10 3.36 -18.12
C ILE A 27 10.51 3.61 -16.68
N ALA A 28 11.79 3.87 -16.41
CA ALA A 28 12.30 4.14 -15.06
C ALA A 28 11.61 5.36 -14.42
N SER A 29 11.36 6.41 -15.21
CA SER A 29 10.67 7.62 -14.76
C SER A 29 9.21 7.33 -14.42
N ILE A 30 8.51 6.56 -15.25
CA ILE A 30 7.13 6.12 -15.00
C ILE A 30 7.08 5.25 -13.75
N THR A 31 7.97 4.26 -13.62
CA THR A 31 8.04 3.39 -12.45
C THR A 31 8.29 4.19 -11.18
N LEU A 32 9.22 5.14 -11.20
CA LEU A 32 9.53 6.00 -10.06
C LEU A 32 8.34 6.89 -9.68
N ALA A 33 7.69 7.53 -10.67
CA ALA A 33 6.52 8.37 -10.44
C ALA A 33 5.36 7.57 -9.85
N SER A 34 5.07 6.39 -10.41
CA SER A 34 4.03 5.49 -9.89
C SER A 34 4.34 5.02 -8.47
N ALA A 35 5.59 4.67 -8.17
CA ALA A 35 5.99 4.28 -6.81
C ALA A 35 5.83 5.44 -5.82
N LEU A 36 6.13 6.67 -6.22
CA LEU A 36 5.92 7.87 -5.41
C LEU A 36 4.44 8.13 -5.14
N VAL A 37 3.58 8.01 -6.15
CA VAL A 37 2.12 8.18 -5.99
C VAL A 37 1.57 7.10 -5.07
N ILE A 38 1.92 5.83 -5.29
CA ILE A 38 1.47 4.71 -4.44
C ILE A 38 1.96 4.90 -3.00
N GLY A 39 3.23 5.28 -2.81
CA GLY A 39 3.79 5.54 -1.48
C GLY A 39 3.15 6.74 -0.79
N ALA A 40 2.86 7.81 -1.53
CA ALA A 40 2.17 8.98 -1.01
C ALA A 40 0.71 8.68 -0.66
N GLU A 41 -0.02 7.96 -1.51
CA GLU A 41 -1.39 7.51 -1.24
C GLU A 41 -1.43 6.58 -0.03
N ALA A 42 -0.51 5.62 0.06
CA ALA A 42 -0.41 4.74 1.22
C ALA A 42 -0.12 5.54 2.50
N ASN A 43 0.76 6.54 2.44
CA ASN A 43 1.10 7.36 3.61
C ASN A 43 -0.01 8.35 3.97
N LEU A 44 -0.71 8.92 2.99
CA LEU A 44 -1.81 9.85 3.22
C LEU A 44 -3.08 9.13 3.71
N LEU A 45 -3.40 7.96 3.14
CA LEU A 45 -4.59 7.19 3.51
C LEU A 45 -4.40 6.42 4.82
N PHE A 46 -3.18 5.94 5.10
CA PHE A 46 -2.95 5.01 6.20
C PHE A 46 -1.94 5.49 7.23
N GLY A 47 -1.04 6.42 6.88
CA GLY A 47 -0.04 6.96 7.82
C GLY A 47 -0.64 7.80 8.95
N TYR A 48 -1.86 8.32 8.76
CA TYR A 48 -2.57 9.13 9.76
C TYR A 48 -3.78 8.42 10.37
N THR A 49 -4.05 7.17 9.99
CA THR A 49 -5.20 6.43 10.53
C THR A 49 -4.81 5.73 11.82
N GLU A 50 -5.48 6.07 12.92
CA GLU A 50 -5.35 5.45 14.23
C GLU A 50 -6.58 4.58 14.50
N TYR A 51 -6.38 3.29 14.77
CA TYR A 51 -7.45 2.39 15.15
C TYR A 51 -7.61 2.38 16.67
N ARG A 52 -8.83 2.65 17.13
CA ARG A 52 -9.19 2.58 18.55
C ARG A 52 -10.20 1.47 18.75
N LEU A 53 -9.80 0.49 19.55
CA LEU A 53 -10.66 -0.61 19.99
C LEU A 53 -11.21 -0.26 21.37
N TYR A 54 -12.52 -0.14 21.45
CA TYR A 54 -13.29 0.00 22.70
C TYR A 54 -13.99 -1.32 23.01
N ASP A 55 -14.66 -1.40 24.16
CA ASP A 55 -15.35 -2.61 24.60
C ASP A 55 -16.47 -3.05 23.63
N ASP A 56 -17.16 -2.10 22.99
CA ASP A 56 -18.32 -2.37 22.13
C ASP A 56 -18.08 -2.09 20.64
N CYS A 57 -16.99 -1.38 20.30
CA CYS A 57 -16.78 -0.89 18.95
C CYS A 57 -15.31 -0.70 18.57
N LEU A 58 -15.08 -0.76 17.26
CA LEU A 58 -13.82 -0.45 16.61
C LEU A 58 -14.00 0.81 15.76
N VAL A 59 -13.12 1.78 15.92
CA VAL A 59 -13.18 3.07 15.21
C VAL A 59 -11.87 3.32 14.49
N ALA A 60 -11.94 3.64 13.20
CA ALA A 60 -10.82 4.25 12.49
C ALA A 60 -10.89 5.77 12.61
N TYR A 61 -9.85 6.34 13.18
CA TYR A 61 -9.73 7.76 13.41
C TYR A 61 -8.63 8.35 12.53
N ASP A 62 -8.99 9.30 11.68
CA ASP A 62 -8.02 10.03 10.88
C ASP A 62 -7.43 11.17 11.71
N ARG A 63 -6.14 11.11 12.01
CA ARG A 63 -5.41 12.12 12.79
C ARG A 63 -5.13 13.39 12.01
N LEU A 64 -5.12 13.35 10.67
CA LEU A 64 -4.93 14.52 9.83
C LEU A 64 -6.21 15.35 9.79
N LEU A 65 -7.35 14.69 9.61
CA LEU A 65 -8.67 15.33 9.60
C LEU A 65 -9.32 15.44 10.99
N ASN A 66 -8.68 14.85 12.02
CA ASN A 66 -9.14 14.78 13.40
C ASN A 66 -10.62 14.31 13.50
N THR A 67 -11.00 13.36 12.66
CA THR A 67 -12.39 12.93 12.43
C THR A 67 -12.47 11.41 12.35
N PRO A 68 -13.51 10.76 12.92
CA PRO A 68 -13.75 9.34 12.71
C PRO A 68 -14.15 9.07 11.25
N GLN A 69 -13.43 8.18 10.58
CA GLN A 69 -13.71 7.77 9.20
C GLN A 69 -14.83 6.73 9.15
N TRP A 70 -14.76 5.73 10.04
CA TRP A 70 -15.78 4.71 10.21
C TRP A 70 -15.80 4.16 11.63
N ARG A 71 -16.94 3.57 12.00
CA ARG A 71 -17.17 2.88 13.29
C ARG A 71 -17.93 1.59 13.03
N VAL A 72 -17.41 0.50 13.57
CA VAL A 72 -18.05 -0.82 13.55
C VAL A 72 -18.35 -1.26 14.97
N GLU A 73 -19.60 -1.69 15.21
CA GLU A 73 -19.97 -2.33 16.48
C GLU A 73 -19.47 -3.79 16.46
N LEU A 74 -18.77 -4.24 17.50
CA LEU A 74 -18.15 -5.57 17.55
C LEU A 74 -19.19 -6.69 17.45
N ARG A 75 -20.39 -6.48 18.01
CA ARG A 75 -21.53 -7.40 17.90
C ARG A 75 -22.04 -7.63 16.47
N ARG A 76 -21.76 -6.70 15.53
CA ARG A 76 -22.15 -6.82 14.12
C ARG A 76 -21.06 -7.49 13.27
N VAL A 77 -19.87 -7.69 13.84
CA VAL A 77 -18.78 -8.35 13.17
C VAL A 77 -19.13 -9.82 13.00
N THR A 78 -19.17 -10.28 11.75
CA THR A 78 -19.46 -11.66 11.38
C THR A 78 -18.18 -12.47 11.23
N GLU A 79 -17.12 -11.85 10.71
CA GLU A 79 -15.84 -12.50 10.42
C GLU A 79 -14.67 -11.50 10.53
N THR A 80 -13.51 -12.01 10.95
CA THR A 80 -12.23 -11.29 10.96
C THR A 80 -11.18 -12.11 10.22
N GLU A 81 -10.46 -11.47 9.30
CA GLU A 81 -9.45 -12.15 8.46
C GLU A 81 -8.15 -11.34 8.45
N ALA A 82 -7.12 -11.85 9.14
CA ALA A 82 -5.79 -11.27 9.08
C ALA A 82 -5.10 -11.69 7.78
N SER A 83 -4.45 -10.72 7.13
CA SER A 83 -3.72 -10.95 5.89
C SER A 83 -2.38 -10.22 5.94
N ALA A 84 -1.33 -10.89 5.49
CA ALA A 84 -0.06 -10.24 5.23
C ALA A 84 -0.25 -9.26 4.05
N ALA A 85 0.04 -7.98 4.28
CA ALA A 85 -0.08 -6.98 3.23
C ALA A 85 0.87 -7.29 2.07
N VAL A 86 0.49 -6.89 0.86
CA VAL A 86 1.42 -6.81 -0.29
C VAL A 86 2.64 -5.91 0.01
N LEU A 87 2.55 -5.04 1.03
CA LEU A 87 3.65 -4.20 1.50
C LEU A 87 4.77 -4.96 2.22
N ASP A 88 4.60 -6.25 2.57
CA ASP A 88 5.69 -7.15 2.99
C ASP A 88 6.83 -7.22 1.97
N ARG A 89 6.55 -6.86 0.71
CA ARG A 89 7.56 -6.82 -0.35
C ARG A 89 8.47 -5.59 -0.31
N LEU A 90 8.17 -4.60 0.54
CA LEU A 90 9.07 -3.48 0.81
C LEU A 90 9.99 -3.87 1.98
N PRO A 91 11.31 -4.02 1.76
CA PRO A 91 12.21 -4.42 2.82
C PRO A 91 12.19 -3.40 3.96
N GLY A 92 11.82 -3.86 5.16
CA GLY A 92 11.79 -3.08 6.40
C GLY A 92 10.42 -2.54 6.83
N VAL A 93 9.34 -2.88 6.10
CA VAL A 93 7.97 -2.46 6.43
C VAL A 93 7.09 -3.69 6.67
N ASP A 94 7.15 -4.22 7.89
CA ASP A 94 6.34 -5.36 8.33
C ASP A 94 4.99 -4.83 8.85
N LEU A 95 4.05 -4.60 7.92
CA LEU A 95 2.75 -4.02 8.23
C LEU A 95 1.63 -4.95 7.74
N GLY A 96 0.94 -5.60 8.68
CA GLY A 96 -0.20 -6.45 8.43
C GLY A 96 -1.48 -5.69 8.07
N GLN A 97 -2.43 -6.44 7.51
CA GLN A 97 -3.79 -6.00 7.23
C GLN A 97 -4.78 -6.89 7.97
N LEU A 98 -5.92 -6.33 8.36
CA LEU A 98 -7.02 -7.07 8.96
C LEU A 98 -8.32 -6.63 8.29
N PHE A 99 -9.07 -7.59 7.76
CA PHE A 99 -10.42 -7.36 7.26
C PHE A 99 -11.41 -7.66 8.38
N VAL A 100 -12.34 -6.73 8.61
CA VAL A 100 -13.44 -6.88 9.57
C VAL A 100 -14.72 -6.82 8.78
N ARG A 101 -15.41 -7.97 8.70
CA ARG A 101 -16.67 -8.08 7.96
C ARG A 101 -17.86 -7.96 8.90
N THR A 102 -18.85 -7.23 8.45
CA THR A 102 -20.19 -7.17 9.05
C THR A 102 -21.21 -7.76 8.07
N SER A 103 -22.49 -7.81 8.45
CA SER A 103 -23.55 -8.24 7.51
C SER A 103 -23.67 -7.33 6.28
N ASP A 104 -23.31 -6.05 6.44
CA ASP A 104 -23.63 -5.01 5.48
C ASP A 104 -22.39 -4.50 4.75
N ASP A 105 -21.21 -4.55 5.40
CA ASP A 105 -19.98 -3.96 4.87
C ASP A 105 -18.71 -4.71 5.32
N THR A 106 -17.60 -4.47 4.61
CA THR A 106 -16.26 -4.97 4.94
C THR A 106 -15.30 -3.81 5.15
N GLU A 107 -14.84 -3.64 6.38
CA GLU A 107 -13.85 -2.63 6.73
C GLU A 107 -12.44 -3.21 6.71
N LYS A 108 -11.50 -2.39 6.23
CA LYS A 108 -10.10 -2.78 6.10
C LYS A 108 -9.21 -1.97 7.05
N LEU A 109 -8.56 -2.67 7.96
CA LEU A 109 -7.49 -2.13 8.79
C LEU A 109 -6.16 -2.42 8.09
N VAL A 110 -5.29 -1.42 8.00
CA VAL A 110 -3.97 -1.58 7.40
C VAL A 110 -2.92 -0.85 8.22
N GLY A 111 -1.65 -1.22 8.07
CA GLY A 111 -0.60 -0.60 8.87
C GLY A 111 -0.55 -1.14 10.30
N LEU A 112 -1.07 -2.35 10.52
CA LEU A 112 -1.01 -3.00 11.82
C LEU A 112 0.36 -3.64 12.00
N THR A 113 1.04 -3.34 13.11
CA THR A 113 2.31 -4.01 13.46
C THR A 113 2.12 -5.50 13.69
N ASP A 114 0.96 -5.90 14.22
CA ASP A 114 0.58 -7.29 14.42
C ASP A 114 -0.93 -7.44 14.18
N ALA A 115 -1.30 -7.81 12.95
CA ALA A 115 -2.70 -7.99 12.58
C ALA A 115 -3.36 -9.17 13.31
N GLU A 116 -2.58 -10.18 13.69
CA GLU A 116 -3.09 -11.41 14.29
C GLU A 116 -3.41 -11.23 15.78
N ALA A 117 -2.57 -10.49 16.49
CA ALA A 117 -2.87 -10.06 17.86
C ALA A 117 -4.13 -9.20 17.91
N VAL A 118 -4.31 -8.28 16.96
CA VAL A 118 -5.51 -7.43 16.87
C VAL A 118 -6.75 -8.28 16.56
N ARG A 119 -6.64 -9.24 15.63
CA ARG A 119 -7.72 -10.18 15.30
C ARG A 119 -8.19 -10.95 16.54
N THR A 120 -7.25 -11.53 17.27
CA THR A 120 -7.53 -12.29 18.50
C THR A 120 -8.26 -11.42 19.52
N ARG A 121 -7.82 -10.17 19.71
CA ARG A 121 -8.46 -9.24 20.66
C ARG A 121 -9.89 -8.86 20.26
N ILE A 122 -10.15 -8.67 18.97
CA ILE A 122 -11.50 -8.40 18.45
C ILE A 122 -12.41 -9.61 18.64
N ASP A 123 -11.90 -10.81 18.35
CA ASP A 123 -12.65 -12.05 18.51
C ASP A 123 -13.02 -12.27 19.98
N GLU A 124 -12.09 -12.04 20.93
CA GLU A 124 -12.38 -12.08 22.37
C GLU A 124 -13.53 -11.15 22.77
N LEU A 125 -13.43 -9.86 22.40
CA LEU A 125 -14.41 -8.83 22.79
C LEU A 125 -15.77 -8.99 22.12
N ARG A 126 -15.85 -9.71 21.00
CA ARG A 126 -17.12 -9.99 20.33
C ARG A 126 -17.97 -11.02 21.10
N PHE A 127 -17.34 -11.89 21.90
CA PHE A 127 -18.03 -12.98 22.60
C PHE A 127 -18.25 -12.75 24.10
N ASP A 128 -17.78 -11.63 24.66
CA ASP A 128 -18.14 -11.15 26.00
C ASP A 128 -19.49 -10.41 26.00
#